data_AF-A0A8R1DIA4-F1
#
_entry.id   AF-A0A8R1DIA4-F1
#
_cell.length_a   1.000
_cell.length_b   1.000
_cell.length_c   1.000
_cell.angle_alpha   90.00
_cell.angle_beta   90.00
_cell.angle_gamma   90.00
#
_symmetry.space_group_name_H-M   'P 1'
#
loop_
_entity.id
_entity.type
_entity.pdbx_description
1 polymer ?
#
loop_
_entity_poly.entity_id
_entity_poly.type
_entity_poly.pdbx_seq_one_letter_code
_entity_poly.pdbx_strand_id
1 'polypeptide(L)'
;MKFLFILITLPQIVHCFRCSTKDQKLFCSNGICVTTISDVFKKEPFGSPFQHQVIGGSCFNSTLETCRLMKTCRRQIEDCYDKTINFADMCKKVQLFQSSFGQCMLKLQTRVIATEPLDSFLKDFTNYGLARKCILLTEEKISKTLEKGILEECGMEAIDSFKKALVDLQEWFDC
;
A
#
# COMPACT_ATOMS: atom_id res chain seq x y z
N MET A 1 28.09 -7.19 -57.07
CA MET A 1 27.79 -6.52 -55.78
C MET A 1 26.84 -7.41 -54.99
N LYS A 2 27.29 -8.02 -53.89
CA LYS A 2 26.43 -8.74 -52.93
C LYS A 2 26.68 -8.11 -51.56
N PHE A 3 25.70 -7.34 -51.08
CA PHE A 3 25.71 -6.79 -49.73
C PHE A 3 25.20 -7.87 -48.77
N LEU A 4 26.09 -8.33 -47.90
CA LEU A 4 25.76 -9.23 -46.80
C LEU A 4 25.30 -8.35 -45.61
N PHE A 5 24.00 -8.25 -45.38
CA PHE A 5 23.47 -7.64 -44.17
C PHE A 5 23.58 -8.65 -43.01
N ILE A 6 24.55 -8.44 -42.13
CA ILE A 6 24.63 -9.15 -40.85
C ILE A 6 23.73 -8.39 -39.87
N LEU A 7 22.53 -8.93 -39.64
CA LEU A 7 21.66 -8.54 -38.54
C LEU A 7 22.26 -9.06 -37.23
N ILE A 8 22.96 -8.18 -36.51
CA ILE A 8 23.39 -8.44 -35.14
C ILE A 8 22.16 -8.20 -34.24
N THR A 9 21.44 -9.27 -33.91
CA THR A 9 20.46 -9.24 -32.82
C THR A 9 21.23 -9.28 -31.49
N LEU A 10 21.39 -8.12 -30.86
CA LEU A 10 21.84 -8.02 -29.48
C LEU A 10 20.84 -8.80 -28.61
N PRO A 11 21.27 -9.84 -27.85
CA PRO A 11 20.39 -10.46 -26.88
C PRO A 11 20.07 -9.39 -25.82
N GLN A 12 18.79 -9.08 -25.65
CA GLN A 12 18.35 -8.34 -24.47
C GLN A 12 18.78 -9.17 -23.27
N ILE A 13 19.79 -8.68 -22.55
CA ILE A 13 20.19 -9.22 -21.26
C ILE A 13 19.02 -8.92 -20.33
N VAL A 14 18.06 -9.85 -20.29
CA VAL A 14 17.11 -9.95 -19.20
C VAL A 14 17.98 -10.28 -18.00
N HIS A 15 18.36 -9.27 -17.22
CA HIS A 15 18.90 -9.49 -15.89
C HIS A 15 17.78 -10.13 -15.07
N CYS A 16 17.68 -11.46 -15.15
CA CYS A 16 17.05 -12.27 -14.14
C CYS A 16 17.82 -11.99 -12.85
N PHE A 17 17.36 -11.03 -12.06
CA PHE A 17 17.80 -10.85 -10.68
C PHE A 17 17.52 -12.17 -9.96
N ARG A 18 18.54 -13.03 -9.86
CA ARG A 18 18.47 -14.25 -9.08
C ARG A 18 18.37 -13.83 -7.62
N CYS A 19 17.28 -14.22 -6.97
CA CYS A 19 17.13 -14.05 -5.54
C CYS A 19 18.30 -14.72 -4.81
N SER A 20 19.00 -13.99 -3.94
CA SER A 20 20.10 -14.59 -3.20
C SER A 20 19.58 -15.52 -2.10
N THR A 21 20.41 -16.46 -1.65
CA THR A 21 20.10 -17.31 -0.49
C THR A 21 19.88 -16.49 0.78
N LYS A 22 20.49 -15.30 0.88
CA LYS A 22 20.26 -14.35 1.98
C LYS A 22 18.85 -13.78 1.92
N ASP A 23 18.39 -13.37 0.74
CA ASP A 23 17.04 -12.82 0.52
C ASP A 23 15.96 -13.87 0.81
N GLN A 24 16.18 -15.10 0.38
CA GLN A 24 15.28 -16.22 0.68
C GLN A 24 15.16 -16.43 2.20
N LYS A 25 16.29 -16.55 2.91
CA LYS A 25 16.30 -16.69 4.37
C LYS A 25 15.60 -15.53 5.07
N LEU A 26 15.85 -14.30 4.60
CA LEU A 26 15.21 -13.10 5.15
C LEU A 26 13.69 -13.16 5.01
N PHE A 27 13.19 -13.47 3.81
CA PHE A 27 11.76 -13.64 3.56
C PHE A 27 11.14 -14.68 4.51
N CYS A 28 11.73 -15.88 4.58
CA CYS A 28 11.23 -16.96 5.43
C CYS A 28 11.24 -16.58 6.91
N SER A 29 12.26 -15.83 7.37
CA SER A 29 12.36 -15.37 8.76
C SER A 29 11.33 -14.29 9.13
N ASN A 30 10.80 -13.57 8.14
CA ASN A 30 9.84 -12.49 8.37
C ASN A 30 8.38 -12.98 8.53
N GLY A 31 8.12 -14.29 8.45
CA GLY A 31 6.77 -14.87 8.44
C GLY A 31 5.88 -14.42 9.60
N ILE A 32 6.42 -14.32 10.82
CA ILE A 32 5.67 -13.83 11.99
C ILE A 32 5.20 -12.38 11.79
N CYS A 33 6.06 -11.53 11.26
CA CYS A 33 5.73 -10.13 11.02
C CYS A 33 4.70 -9.98 9.91
N VAL A 34 4.85 -10.72 8.82
CA VAL A 34 3.86 -10.76 7.73
C VAL A 34 2.49 -11.19 8.26
N THR A 35 2.44 -12.26 9.04
CA THR A 35 1.20 -12.78 9.62
C THR A 35 0.56 -11.75 10.55
N THR A 36 1.37 -11.15 11.42
CA THR A 36 0.92 -10.07 12.33
C THR A 36 0.30 -8.90 11.56
N ILE A 37 0.98 -8.39 10.53
CA ILE A 37 0.45 -7.29 9.70
C ILE A 37 -0.81 -7.72 8.96
N SER A 38 -0.82 -8.92 8.37
CA SER A 38 -1.99 -9.42 7.64
C SER A 38 -3.21 -9.55 8.55
N ASP A 39 -3.04 -10.05 9.78
CA ASP A 39 -4.14 -10.20 10.75
C ASP A 39 -4.71 -8.86 11.18
N VAL A 40 -3.86 -7.86 11.37
CA VAL A 40 -4.28 -6.49 11.68
C VAL A 40 -5.14 -5.92 10.55
N PHE A 41 -4.72 -6.10 9.29
CA PHE A 41 -5.49 -5.63 8.13
C PHE A 41 -6.80 -6.39 7.89
N LYS A 42 -6.95 -7.60 8.44
CA LYS A 42 -8.20 -8.36 8.36
C LYS A 42 -9.21 -7.96 9.45
N LYS A 43 -8.72 -7.53 10.62
CA LYS A 43 -9.57 -7.27 11.80
C LYS A 43 -10.01 -5.82 11.91
N GLU A 44 -9.23 -4.90 11.38
CA GLU A 44 -9.42 -3.47 11.58
C GLU A 44 -9.69 -2.76 10.25
N PRO A 45 -10.56 -1.74 10.21
CA PRO A 45 -10.73 -0.90 9.04
C PRO A 45 -9.42 -0.24 8.63
N PHE A 46 -9.22 -0.08 7.32
CA PHE A 46 -8.02 0.55 6.77
C PHE A 46 -7.84 1.98 7.29
N GLY A 47 -6.66 2.29 7.81
CA GLY A 47 -6.32 3.63 8.32
C GLY A 47 -6.87 3.94 9.72
N SER A 48 -7.42 2.95 10.42
CA SER A 48 -7.84 3.14 11.81
C SER A 48 -6.64 3.46 12.73
N PRO A 49 -6.87 4.15 13.87
CA PRO A 49 -5.82 4.44 14.85
C PRO A 49 -5.05 3.19 15.32
N PHE A 50 -5.69 2.03 15.35
CA PHE A 50 -5.02 0.77 15.72
C PHE A 50 -4.02 0.32 14.64
N GLN A 51 -4.40 0.35 13.37
CA GLN A 51 -3.45 0.04 12.28
C GLN A 51 -2.25 1.01 12.27
N HIS A 52 -2.47 2.25 12.69
CA HIS A 52 -1.40 3.23 12.81
C HIS A 52 -0.34 2.88 13.88
N GLN A 53 -0.75 2.27 14.99
CA GLN A 53 0.20 1.76 16.00
C GLN A 53 1.10 0.69 15.40
N VAL A 54 0.55 -0.13 14.50
CA VAL A 54 1.26 -1.23 13.84
C VAL A 54 2.27 -0.72 12.80
N ILE A 55 1.99 0.40 12.12
CA ILE A 55 2.95 1.05 11.21
C ILE A 55 4.20 1.55 11.94
N GLY A 56 4.05 1.98 13.19
CA GLY A 56 5.17 2.33 14.07
C GLY A 56 5.90 1.13 14.66
N GLY A 57 5.41 -0.09 14.44
CA GLY A 57 5.92 -1.32 15.03
C GLY A 57 7.12 -1.92 14.30
N SER A 58 7.87 -2.76 15.01
CA SER A 58 9.06 -3.46 14.48
C SER A 58 8.74 -4.34 13.25
N CYS A 59 7.51 -4.84 13.14
CA CYS A 59 7.10 -5.71 12.04
C CYS A 59 6.73 -4.98 10.74
N PHE A 60 6.50 -3.67 10.76
CA PHE A 60 6.13 -2.93 9.55
C PHE A 60 7.28 -2.93 8.52
N ASN A 61 8.49 -2.58 8.95
CA ASN A 61 9.66 -2.55 8.08
C ASN A 61 10.03 -3.94 7.54
N SER A 62 9.94 -4.98 8.37
CA SER A 62 10.16 -6.37 7.91
C SER A 62 9.13 -6.78 6.85
N THR A 63 7.87 -6.38 7.02
CA THR A 63 6.80 -6.68 6.05
C THR A 63 7.00 -5.91 4.75
N LEU A 64 7.43 -4.65 4.82
CA LEU A 64 7.78 -3.86 3.65
C LEU A 64 8.91 -4.51 2.84
N GLU A 65 9.97 -4.93 3.52
CA GLU A 65 11.10 -5.61 2.86
C GLU A 65 10.65 -6.93 2.24
N THR A 66 9.80 -7.68 2.94
CA THR A 66 9.15 -8.86 2.38
C THR A 66 8.33 -8.54 1.11
N CYS A 67 7.57 -7.45 1.09
CA CYS A 67 6.83 -7.01 -0.09
C CYS A 67 7.74 -6.63 -1.27
N ARG A 68 8.91 -6.06 -0.99
CA ARG A 68 9.95 -5.79 -2.00
C ARG A 68 10.48 -7.11 -2.58
N LEU A 69 10.81 -8.07 -1.72
CA LEU A 69 11.29 -9.39 -2.13
C LEU A 69 10.25 -10.17 -2.94
N MET A 70 8.96 -10.09 -2.60
CA MET A 70 7.90 -10.74 -3.38
C MET A 70 7.85 -10.28 -4.83
N LYS A 71 8.14 -9.01 -5.11
CA LYS A 71 8.16 -8.49 -6.49
C LYS A 71 9.32 -9.08 -7.31
N THR A 72 10.45 -9.39 -6.69
CA THR A 72 11.69 -9.80 -7.38
C THR A 72 11.98 -11.31 -7.29
N CYS A 73 11.54 -11.97 -6.22
CA CYS A 73 11.97 -13.31 -5.81
C CYS A 73 10.84 -14.34 -5.76
N ARG A 74 9.63 -14.02 -6.24
CA ARG A 74 8.40 -14.82 -6.01
C ARG A 74 8.58 -16.33 -6.18
N ARG A 75 9.24 -16.77 -7.26
CA ARG A 75 9.42 -18.19 -7.57
C ARG A 75 10.35 -18.92 -6.60
N GLN A 76 11.29 -18.20 -5.98
CA GLN A 76 12.32 -18.78 -5.12
C GLN A 76 11.94 -18.79 -3.63
N ILE A 77 10.81 -18.17 -3.28
CA ILE A 77 10.34 -18.03 -1.89
C ILE A 77 8.96 -18.64 -1.67
N GLU A 78 8.44 -19.36 -2.67
CA GLU A 78 7.10 -19.96 -2.66
C GLU A 78 6.94 -21.00 -1.53
N ASP A 79 7.99 -21.73 -1.18
CA ASP A 79 7.94 -22.72 -0.09
C ASP A 79 7.80 -22.10 1.30
N CYS A 80 8.18 -20.83 1.45
CA CYS A 80 8.01 -20.07 2.69
C CYS A 80 6.75 -19.21 2.70
N TYR A 81 6.00 -19.22 1.60
CA TYR A 81 4.82 -18.40 1.41
C TYR A 81 3.62 -19.00 2.13
N ASP A 82 3.08 -18.28 3.12
CA ASP A 82 1.77 -18.62 3.66
C ASP A 82 0.69 -18.35 2.60
N LYS A 83 0.13 -19.43 2.06
CA LYS A 83 -0.89 -19.40 1.00
C LYS A 83 -2.22 -18.82 1.46
N THR A 84 -2.45 -18.69 2.76
CA THR A 84 -3.67 -18.07 3.31
C THR A 84 -3.61 -16.54 3.34
N ILE A 85 -2.42 -15.97 3.10
CA ILE A 85 -2.21 -14.52 3.08
C ILE A 85 -2.34 -14.01 1.65
N ASN A 86 -3.21 -13.00 1.45
CA ASN A 86 -3.23 -12.24 0.21
C ASN A 86 -2.08 -11.20 0.24
N PHE A 87 -0.89 -11.64 -0.16
CA PHE A 87 0.29 -10.77 -0.15
C PHE A 87 0.14 -9.58 -1.10
N ALA A 88 -0.57 -9.71 -2.22
CA ALA A 88 -0.74 -8.60 -3.14
C ALA A 88 -1.52 -7.45 -2.47
N ASP A 89 -2.63 -7.78 -1.82
CA ASP A 89 -3.44 -6.83 -1.05
C ASP A 89 -2.67 -6.23 0.14
N MET A 90 -2.09 -7.10 0.98
CA MET A 90 -1.30 -6.66 2.14
C MET A 90 -0.16 -5.71 1.71
N CYS A 91 0.54 -6.03 0.62
CA CYS A 91 1.63 -5.21 0.11
C CYS A 91 1.17 -3.88 -0.45
N LYS A 92 -0.01 -3.79 -1.06
CA LYS A 92 -0.61 -2.50 -1.44
C LYS A 92 -0.91 -1.65 -0.20
N LYS A 93 -1.50 -2.25 0.85
CA LYS A 93 -1.80 -1.56 2.12
C LYS A 93 -0.56 -1.00 2.79
N VAL A 94 0.50 -1.80 2.99
CA VAL A 94 1.76 -1.28 3.58
C VAL A 94 2.45 -0.24 2.69
N GLN A 95 2.38 -0.39 1.36
CA GLN A 95 2.93 0.61 0.43
C GLN A 95 2.16 1.92 0.49
N LEU A 96 0.83 1.89 0.64
CA LEU A 96 0.04 3.10 0.79
C LEU A 96 0.37 3.84 2.09
N PHE A 97 0.59 3.11 3.18
CA PHE A 97 1.04 3.72 4.43
C PHE A 97 2.41 4.40 4.34
N GLN A 98 3.28 3.96 3.43
CA GLN A 98 4.56 4.64 3.16
C GLN A 98 4.47 5.79 2.16
N SER A 99 3.36 5.94 1.45
CA SER A 99 3.23 6.99 0.45
C SER A 99 3.04 8.38 1.09
N SER A 100 3.19 9.43 0.28
CA SER A 100 2.93 10.81 0.73
C SER A 100 1.52 10.99 1.31
N PHE A 101 0.53 10.27 0.77
CA PHE A 101 -0.83 10.24 1.32
C PHE A 101 -0.88 9.54 2.69
N GLY A 102 -0.42 8.29 2.79
CA GLY A 102 -0.49 7.54 4.04
C GLY A 102 0.30 8.18 5.18
N GLN A 103 1.48 8.72 4.88
CA GLN A 103 2.28 9.48 5.85
C GLN A 103 1.59 10.76 6.32
N CYS A 104 0.83 11.43 5.43
CA CYS A 104 0.03 12.57 5.85
C CYS A 104 -1.16 12.15 6.72
N MET A 105 -1.90 11.10 6.33
CA MET A 105 -3.01 10.56 7.13
C MET A 105 -2.56 10.29 8.57
N LEU A 106 -1.39 9.66 8.74
CA LEU A 106 -0.79 9.39 10.04
C LEU A 106 -0.57 10.65 10.88
N LYS A 107 -0.04 11.71 10.27
CA LYS A 107 0.20 12.99 10.95
C LYS A 107 -1.10 13.69 11.36
N LEU A 108 -2.15 13.52 10.58
CA LEU A 108 -3.44 14.20 10.78
C LEU A 108 -4.32 13.53 11.84
N GLN A 109 -4.05 12.28 12.21
CA GLN A 109 -4.82 11.56 13.25
C GLN A 109 -4.91 12.30 14.58
N THR A 110 -3.85 12.99 14.97
CA THR A 110 -3.75 13.67 16.28
C THR A 110 -3.97 15.17 16.20
N ARG A 111 -4.22 15.70 14.99
CA ARG A 111 -4.38 17.14 14.75
C ARG A 111 -5.83 17.53 14.60
N VAL A 112 -6.17 18.77 14.90
CA VAL A 112 -7.47 19.33 14.50
C VAL A 112 -7.41 19.63 13.01
N ILE A 113 -8.40 19.16 12.25
CA ILE A 113 -8.49 19.34 10.80
C ILE A 113 -9.65 20.30 10.53
N ALA A 114 -9.39 21.35 9.76
CA ALA A 114 -10.39 22.39 9.53
C ALA A 114 -11.53 21.95 8.59
N THR A 115 -11.27 20.97 7.71
CA THR A 115 -12.23 20.51 6.72
C THR A 115 -12.96 19.26 7.19
N GLU A 116 -14.29 19.38 7.33
CA GLU A 116 -15.15 18.30 7.83
C GLU A 116 -15.10 17.01 6.97
N PRO A 117 -15.04 17.06 5.62
CA PRO A 117 -14.90 15.85 4.80
C PRO A 117 -13.62 15.07 5.08
N LEU A 118 -12.49 15.76 5.24
CA LEU A 118 -11.20 15.12 5.53
C LEU A 118 -11.15 14.61 6.98
N ASP A 119 -11.67 15.38 7.93
CA ASP A 119 -11.72 14.96 9.33
C ASP A 119 -12.55 13.68 9.52
N SER A 120 -13.75 13.66 8.94
CA SER A 120 -14.60 12.46 8.93
C SER A 120 -13.93 11.30 8.18
N PHE A 121 -13.30 11.56 7.03
CA PHE A 121 -12.56 10.54 6.29
C PHE A 121 -11.42 9.92 7.10
N LEU A 122 -10.72 10.69 7.93
CA LEU A 122 -9.54 10.21 8.66
C LEU A 122 -9.86 9.64 10.03
N LYS A 123 -10.97 10.02 10.67
CA LYS A 123 -11.17 9.74 12.10
C LYS A 123 -12.48 9.03 12.45
N ASP A 124 -13.49 9.11 11.58
CA ASP A 124 -14.76 8.42 11.84
C ASP A 124 -14.70 6.98 11.31
N PHE A 125 -14.49 6.03 12.22
CA PHE A 125 -14.50 4.58 11.94
C PHE A 125 -15.75 3.89 12.49
N THR A 126 -16.80 4.65 12.81
CA THR A 126 -18.12 4.06 13.09
C THR A 126 -18.72 3.48 11.81
N ASN A 127 -19.78 2.67 11.91
CA ASN A 127 -20.49 2.17 10.72
C ASN A 127 -20.98 3.32 9.81
N TYR A 128 -21.39 4.45 10.41
CA TYR A 128 -21.76 5.65 9.66
C TYR A 128 -20.56 6.27 8.95
N GLY A 129 -19.44 6.42 9.67
CA GLY A 129 -18.18 6.92 9.11
C GLY A 129 -17.67 6.08 7.95
N LEU A 130 -17.69 4.75 8.08
CA LEU A 130 -17.27 3.82 7.02
C LEU A 130 -18.17 3.95 5.77
N ALA A 131 -19.49 3.96 5.94
CA ALA A 131 -20.42 4.19 4.82
C ALA A 131 -20.18 5.56 4.15
N ARG A 132 -19.87 6.58 4.95
CA ARG A 132 -19.55 7.92 4.45
C ARG A 132 -18.23 7.98 3.70
N LYS A 133 -17.22 7.16 4.06
CA LYS A 133 -15.98 7.05 3.27
C LYS A 133 -16.29 6.58 1.86
N CYS A 134 -17.22 5.65 1.67
CA CYS A 134 -17.61 5.23 0.32
C CYS A 134 -18.23 6.36 -0.50
N ILE A 135 -19.12 7.15 0.10
CA ILE A 135 -19.67 8.36 -0.55
C ILE A 135 -18.54 9.33 -0.94
N LEU A 136 -17.60 9.58 -0.02
CA LEU A 136 -16.44 10.46 -0.25
C LEU A 136 -15.50 9.94 -1.35
N LEU A 137 -15.41 8.62 -1.54
CA LEU A 137 -14.53 8.00 -2.54
C LEU A 137 -15.20 7.80 -3.90
N THR A 138 -16.54 7.76 -3.97
CA THR A 138 -17.26 7.38 -5.21
C THR A 138 -18.03 8.55 -5.83
N GLU A 139 -18.58 9.47 -5.03
CA GLU A 139 -19.36 10.57 -5.56
C GLU A 139 -18.48 11.73 -6.01
N GLU A 140 -18.41 11.99 -7.33
CA GLU A 140 -17.47 12.93 -7.93
C GLU A 140 -17.47 14.33 -7.27
N LYS A 141 -18.66 14.87 -6.95
CA LYS A 141 -18.78 16.20 -6.32
C LYS A 141 -18.23 16.21 -4.89
N ILE A 142 -18.40 15.12 -4.16
CA ILE A 142 -17.99 14.99 -2.76
C ILE A 142 -16.51 14.60 -2.69
N SER A 143 -16.03 13.77 -3.61
CA SER A 143 -14.61 13.42 -3.73
C SER A 143 -13.73 14.67 -3.97
N LYS A 144 -14.20 15.65 -4.75
CA LYS A 144 -13.48 16.92 -4.94
C LYS A 144 -13.29 17.73 -3.65
N THR A 145 -14.21 17.64 -2.68
CA THR A 145 -14.04 18.33 -1.39
C THR A 145 -13.05 17.60 -0.49
N LEU A 146 -13.02 16.26 -0.53
CA LEU A 146 -11.99 15.45 0.11
C LEU A 146 -10.60 15.74 -0.49
N GLU A 147 -10.47 15.72 -1.82
CA GLU A 147 -9.23 16.06 -2.52
C GLU A 147 -8.76 17.47 -2.16
N LYS A 148 -9.66 18.45 -2.09
CA LYS A 148 -9.28 19.80 -1.66
C LYS A 148 -8.69 19.80 -0.24
N GLY A 149 -9.34 19.11 0.71
CA GLY A 149 -8.81 19.01 2.08
C GLY A 149 -7.44 18.33 2.12
N ILE A 150 -7.25 17.23 1.37
CA ILE A 150 -5.94 16.55 1.28
C ILE A 150 -4.89 17.50 0.69
N LEU A 151 -5.24 18.29 -0.33
CA LEU A 151 -4.30 19.21 -0.96
C LEU A 151 -3.85 20.31 0.02
N GLU A 152 -4.80 20.86 0.78
CA GLU A 152 -4.55 21.93 1.76
C GLU A 152 -3.68 21.45 2.93
N GLU A 153 -3.93 20.23 3.44
CA GLU A 153 -3.21 19.70 4.60
C GLU A 153 -1.91 18.94 4.24
N CYS A 154 -1.87 18.32 3.06
CA CYS A 154 -0.83 17.34 2.69
C CYS A 154 -0.04 17.69 1.42
N GLY A 155 -0.53 18.63 0.60
CA GLY A 155 0.11 19.02 -0.66
C GLY A 155 -0.13 18.07 -1.84
N MET A 156 0.42 18.45 -3.00
CA MET A 156 0.11 17.83 -4.29
C MET A 156 0.58 16.37 -4.40
N GLU A 157 1.73 16.02 -3.83
CA GLU A 157 2.22 14.63 -3.86
C GLU A 157 1.28 13.66 -3.14
N ALA A 158 0.63 14.10 -2.07
CA ALA A 158 -0.35 13.31 -1.36
C ALA A 158 -1.62 13.11 -2.20
N ILE A 159 -2.03 14.11 -2.98
CA ILE A 159 -3.15 13.98 -3.93
C ILE A 159 -2.84 12.94 -5.01
N ASP A 160 -1.66 13.03 -5.62
CA ASP A 160 -1.26 12.08 -6.65
C ASP A 160 -1.20 10.65 -6.11
N SER A 161 -0.71 10.48 -4.88
CA SER A 161 -0.73 9.19 -4.21
C SER A 161 -2.15 8.72 -3.88
N PHE A 162 -3.03 9.60 -3.40
CA PHE A 162 -4.42 9.28 -3.08
C PHE A 162 -5.16 8.81 -4.34
N LYS A 163 -5.03 9.54 -5.45
CA LYS A 163 -5.66 9.19 -6.73
C LYS A 163 -5.22 7.84 -7.27
N LYS A 164 -3.93 7.51 -7.14
CA LYS A 164 -3.39 6.20 -7.52
C LYS A 164 -3.98 5.06 -6.67
N ALA A 165 -4.33 5.35 -5.42
CA ALA A 165 -4.88 4.38 -4.48
C ALA A 165 -6.42 4.35 -4.46
N LEU A 166 -7.10 5.20 -5.23
CA LEU A 166 -8.54 5.39 -5.11
C LEU A 166 -9.34 4.09 -5.27
N VAL A 167 -8.99 3.29 -6.29
CA VAL A 167 -9.65 1.99 -6.55
C VAL A 167 -9.40 1.01 -5.41
N ASP A 168 -8.16 0.94 -4.91
CA ASP A 168 -7.81 0.06 -3.79
C ASP A 168 -8.54 0.50 -2.51
N LEU A 169 -8.65 1.81 -2.26
CA LEU A 169 -9.39 2.35 -1.11
C LEU A 169 -10.89 2.05 -1.20
N GLN A 170 -11.49 2.17 -2.38
CA GLN A 170 -12.89 1.79 -2.60
C GLN A 170 -13.11 0.31 -2.28
N GLU A 171 -12.24 -0.58 -2.77
CA GLU A 171 -12.28 -2.01 -2.46
C GLU A 171 -12.11 -2.28 -0.95
N TRP A 172 -11.18 -1.60 -0.27
CA TRP A 172 -10.92 -1.84 1.16
C TRP A 172 -11.99 -1.31 2.11
N PHE A 173 -12.82 -0.38 1.66
CA PHE A 173 -13.97 0.11 2.42
C PHE A 173 -15.28 -0.56 2.01
N ASP A 174 -15.23 -1.60 1.17
CA ASP A 174 -16.39 -2.32 0.63
C ASP A 174 -17.42 -1.37 -0.01
N CYS A 175 -16.90 -0.43 -0.80
CA CYS A 175 -17.68 0.35 -1.75
C CYS A 175 -17.88 -0.47 -3.04
#